data_AF-A0A957F6T1-F1
#
_entry.id   AF-A0A957F6T1-F1
#
_cell.length_a   1.000
_cell.length_b   1.000
_cell.length_c   1.000
_cell.angle_alpha   90.00
_cell.angle_beta   90.00
_cell.angle_gamma   90.00
#
_symmetry.space_group_name_H-M   'P 1'
#
loop_
_entity.id
_entity.type
_entity.pdbx_description
1 polymer ?
#
loop_
_entity_poly.entity_id
_entity_poly.type
_entity_poly.pdbx_seq_one_letter_code
_entity_poly.pdbx_strand_id
1 'polypeptide(L)'
;MLKSLQRFLVLTLLLIGGLYLAYALFLYGRARQLLPPRTTVAGVAVGGLPTVEAVAAVEAAYQAPVIVYYEDNRIELLPQDVGFVMDAVRLVDEAAAQQAQQAYWQGFLQFLFKQSLDPIEVPLQATHDRDLLADRLAALAAFLDSPAKPPQLLVGASSFQYGEAGYVADVAASLADVEAALYRTADRQARLQIVAQPEPPLSLDLLAENIAAQLEAFGGIGSVYVMDLQTGEEISINGDVAISGLSILKIAIFLETYRVLDQPPNEYVQGLLEDTAIRSSNYGANLLLHVIAGEDNTYAGADALTAFFQRLGLENSFMAVPYDANVVAGRPSTHITPANSDPDLVTRPDPAMQTTAAEMGTLLSMIYYCAQGKGALLAIYPDEITPTECQAIMDLMVRNVEGNLIRFGVPEDVAVSHKHGWDFVTQGDAGIVFSPGGDFVLVEY
;
A
#
# COMPACT_ATOMS: atom_id res chain seq x y z
N MET A 1 -46.65 25.33 98.84
CA MET A 1 -46.23 26.14 97.66
C MET A 1 -45.09 25.50 96.86
N LEU A 2 -43.96 25.11 97.48
CA LEU A 2 -42.77 24.59 96.76
C LEU A 2 -43.04 23.39 95.83
N LYS A 3 -43.78 22.36 96.30
CA LYS A 3 -44.12 21.17 95.49
C LYS A 3 -45.02 21.48 94.27
N SER A 4 -45.83 22.53 94.34
CA SER A 4 -46.71 22.95 93.24
C SER A 4 -45.89 23.68 92.16
N LEU A 5 -44.99 24.59 92.58
CA LEU A 5 -44.09 25.29 91.68
C LEU A 5 -43.11 24.34 90.97
N GLN A 6 -42.59 23.34 91.70
CA GLN A 6 -41.70 22.32 91.14
C GLN A 6 -42.43 21.42 90.12
N ARG A 7 -43.68 21.04 90.40
CA ARG A 7 -44.53 20.32 89.43
C ARG A 7 -44.85 21.17 88.21
N PHE A 8 -45.15 22.46 88.40
CA PHE A 8 -45.39 23.39 87.30
C PHE A 8 -44.16 23.54 86.40
N LEU A 9 -42.98 23.80 86.98
CA LEU A 9 -41.71 23.90 86.24
C LEU A 9 -41.37 22.60 85.48
N VAL A 10 -41.54 21.44 86.11
CA VAL A 10 -41.33 20.14 85.45
C VAL A 10 -42.32 19.93 84.31
N LEU A 11 -43.60 20.26 84.50
CA LEU A 11 -44.61 20.18 83.44
C LEU A 11 -44.31 21.15 82.29
N THR A 12 -43.86 22.37 82.57
CA THR A 12 -43.45 23.34 81.54
C THR A 12 -42.22 22.87 80.77
N LEU A 13 -41.20 22.31 81.44
CA LEU A 13 -40.02 21.73 80.80
C LEU A 13 -40.38 20.52 79.93
N LEU A 14 -41.27 19.64 80.40
CA LEU A 14 -41.76 18.51 79.61
C LEU A 14 -42.57 18.98 78.39
N LEU A 15 -43.38 20.04 78.53
CA LEU A 15 -44.11 20.63 77.42
C LEU A 15 -43.17 21.23 76.35
N ILE A 16 -42.16 21.99 76.78
CA ILE A 16 -41.14 22.57 75.89
C ILE A 16 -40.31 21.46 75.22
N GLY A 17 -39.89 20.44 75.98
CA GLY A 17 -39.17 19.29 75.42
C GLY A 17 -40.01 18.50 74.42
N GLY A 18 -41.32 18.32 74.69
CA GLY A 18 -42.27 17.70 73.76
C GLY A 18 -42.46 18.52 72.49
N LEU A 19 -42.62 19.85 72.60
CA LEU A 19 -42.69 20.76 71.45
C LEU A 19 -41.40 20.75 70.62
N TYR A 20 -40.24 20.72 71.27
CA TYR A 20 -38.95 20.61 70.59
C TYR A 20 -38.82 19.28 69.84
N LEU A 21 -39.18 18.16 70.45
CA LEU A 21 -39.17 16.85 69.79
C LEU A 21 -40.17 16.79 68.62
N ALA A 22 -41.37 17.37 68.76
CA ALA A 22 -42.35 17.45 67.68
C ALA A 22 -41.83 18.30 66.51
N TYR A 23 -41.18 19.43 66.81
CA TYR A 23 -40.53 20.28 65.81
C TYR A 23 -39.36 19.57 65.12
N ALA A 24 -38.50 18.89 65.90
CA ALA A 24 -37.40 18.09 65.37
C ALA A 24 -37.90 16.94 64.49
N LEU A 25 -39.02 16.30 64.85
CA LEU A 25 -39.65 15.23 64.07
C LEU A 25 -40.22 15.78 62.75
N PHE A 26 -40.83 16.97 62.78
CA PHE A 26 -41.29 17.67 61.58
C PHE A 26 -40.11 18.02 60.65
N LEU A 27 -39.01 18.55 61.20
CA LEU A 27 -37.79 18.84 60.44
C LEU A 27 -37.15 17.57 59.86
N TYR A 28 -37.11 16.47 60.62
CA TYR A 28 -36.62 15.18 60.16
C TYR A 28 -37.48 14.62 59.01
N GLY A 29 -38.82 14.77 59.11
CA GLY A 29 -39.74 14.41 58.04
C GLY A 29 -39.48 15.18 56.74
N ARG A 30 -39.17 16.48 56.83
CA ARG A 30 -38.73 17.26 55.66
C ARG A 30 -37.34 16.86 55.16
N ALA A 31 -36.40 16.59 56.06
CA ALA A 31 -35.05 16.16 55.68
C ALA A 31 -35.05 14.81 54.94
N ARG A 32 -35.98 13.89 55.28
CA ARG A 32 -36.17 12.62 54.56
C ARG A 32 -36.77 12.76 53.15
N GLN A 33 -37.23 13.95 52.75
CA GLN A 33 -37.63 14.21 51.36
C GLN A 33 -36.42 14.46 50.45
N LEU A 34 -35.23 14.64 51.04
CA LEU A 34 -33.96 14.80 50.36
C LEU A 34 -33.13 13.52 50.52
N LEU A 35 -32.26 13.26 49.54
CA LEU A 35 -31.28 12.20 49.64
C LEU A 35 -30.29 12.50 50.78
N PRO A 36 -29.81 11.48 51.53
CA PRO A 36 -28.88 11.69 52.62
C PRO A 36 -27.62 12.45 52.18
N PRO A 37 -27.04 13.30 53.04
CA PRO A 37 -25.75 13.94 52.74
C PRO A 37 -24.70 12.90 52.38
N ARG A 38 -23.84 13.20 51.39
CA ARG A 38 -22.83 12.29 50.83
C ARG A 38 -23.38 11.08 50.06
N THR A 39 -24.64 11.14 49.61
CA THR A 39 -25.16 10.15 48.64
C THR A 39 -24.52 10.37 47.27
N THR A 40 -24.05 9.29 46.66
CA THR A 40 -23.56 9.27 45.28
C THR A 40 -24.32 8.24 44.47
N VAL A 41 -24.86 8.64 43.32
CA VAL A 41 -25.54 7.75 42.38
C VAL A 41 -24.74 7.77 41.08
N ALA A 42 -24.30 6.61 40.62
CA ALA A 42 -23.40 6.48 39.47
C ALA A 42 -22.17 7.42 39.58
N GLY A 43 -21.60 7.57 40.78
CA GLY A 43 -20.46 8.47 41.01
C GLY A 43 -20.79 9.97 40.96
N VAL A 44 -22.05 10.36 40.72
CA VAL A 44 -22.52 11.76 40.78
C VAL A 44 -22.96 12.07 42.21
N ALA A 45 -22.43 13.15 42.80
CA ALA A 45 -22.81 13.59 44.13
C ALA A 45 -24.21 14.23 44.12
N VAL A 46 -25.21 13.52 44.66
CA VAL A 46 -26.63 13.93 44.68
C VAL A 46 -27.18 14.12 46.09
N GLY A 47 -26.33 13.99 47.11
CA GLY A 47 -26.73 14.18 48.51
C GLY A 47 -27.31 15.57 48.76
N GLY A 48 -28.44 15.62 49.46
CA GLY A 48 -29.17 16.86 49.75
C GLY A 48 -30.12 17.31 48.64
N LEU A 49 -30.20 16.59 47.51
CA LEU A 49 -31.17 16.87 46.45
C LEU A 49 -32.47 16.07 46.64
N PRO A 50 -33.63 16.59 46.20
CA PRO A 50 -34.81 15.78 45.99
C PRO A 50 -34.59 14.80 44.83
N THR A 51 -35.31 13.68 44.79
CA THR A 51 -35.11 12.61 43.80
C THR A 51 -35.21 13.11 42.35
N VAL A 52 -36.14 14.01 42.05
CA VAL A 52 -36.31 14.58 40.70
C VAL A 52 -35.08 15.37 40.24
N GLU A 53 -34.49 16.19 41.11
CA GLU A 53 -33.27 16.93 40.79
C GLU A 53 -32.05 16.02 40.74
N ALA A 54 -32.01 14.97 41.55
CA ALA A 54 -30.97 13.96 41.51
C ALA A 54 -30.98 13.18 40.18
N VAL A 55 -32.16 12.81 39.66
CA VAL A 55 -32.31 12.18 38.33
C VAL A 55 -31.75 13.09 37.25
N ALA A 56 -32.18 14.35 37.22
CA ALA A 56 -31.71 15.31 36.22
C ALA A 56 -30.18 15.54 36.28
N ALA A 57 -29.59 15.56 37.49
CA ALA A 57 -28.15 15.69 37.66
C ALA A 57 -27.38 14.48 37.11
N VAL A 58 -27.87 13.26 37.36
CA VAL A 58 -27.27 12.01 36.87
C VAL A 58 -27.41 11.89 35.34
N GLU A 59 -28.58 12.22 34.79
CA GLU A 59 -28.79 12.27 33.34
C GLU A 59 -27.87 13.27 32.66
N ALA A 60 -27.80 14.50 33.18
CA ALA A 60 -26.94 15.54 32.61
C ALA A 60 -25.46 15.15 32.61
N ALA A 61 -24.99 14.43 33.62
CA ALA A 61 -23.59 13.98 33.70
C ALA A 61 -23.24 12.96 32.62
N TYR A 62 -24.16 12.03 32.32
CA TYR A 62 -23.90 10.92 31.40
C TYR A 62 -24.38 11.15 29.97
N GLN A 63 -25.28 12.11 29.74
CA GLN A 63 -25.66 12.59 28.40
C GLN A 63 -24.69 13.64 27.86
N ALA A 64 -23.78 14.16 28.69
CA ALA A 64 -22.73 15.07 28.23
C ALA A 64 -21.83 14.40 27.17
N PRO A 65 -21.43 15.14 26.12
CA PRO A 65 -20.55 14.62 25.07
C PRO A 65 -19.24 14.07 25.63
N VAL A 66 -18.75 12.99 25.03
CA VAL A 66 -17.37 12.53 25.19
C VAL A 66 -16.51 13.26 24.17
N ILE A 67 -15.37 13.77 24.60
CA ILE A 67 -14.42 14.46 23.73
C ILE A 67 -13.42 13.43 23.21
N VAL A 68 -13.46 13.18 21.91
CA VAL A 68 -12.53 12.28 21.23
C VAL A 68 -11.50 13.15 20.51
N TYR A 69 -10.23 12.96 20.85
CA TYR A 69 -9.10 13.61 20.19
C TYR A 69 -8.59 12.75 19.06
N TYR A 70 -8.37 13.37 17.90
CA TYR A 70 -7.69 12.79 16.75
C TYR A 70 -6.66 13.80 16.26
N GLU A 71 -5.39 13.54 16.50
CA GLU A 71 -4.32 14.55 16.43
C GLU A 71 -4.70 15.81 17.25
N ASP A 72 -4.72 16.99 16.63
CA ASP A 72 -5.13 18.26 17.23
C ASP A 72 -6.65 18.52 17.12
N ASN A 73 -7.39 17.65 16.43
CA ASN A 73 -8.82 17.80 16.25
C ASN A 73 -9.58 17.33 17.48
N ARG A 74 -10.54 18.16 17.92
CA ARG A 74 -11.44 17.87 19.03
C ARG A 74 -12.83 17.54 18.49
N ILE A 75 -13.25 16.29 18.64
CA ILE A 75 -14.56 15.80 18.17
C ILE A 75 -15.47 15.50 19.37
N GLU A 76 -16.74 15.87 19.25
CA GLU A 76 -17.75 15.56 20.25
C GLU A 76 -18.51 14.30 19.84
N LEU A 77 -18.41 13.26 20.66
CA LEU A 77 -19.17 12.03 20.54
C LEU A 77 -20.34 12.07 21.52
N LEU A 78 -21.57 12.11 20.98
CA LEU A 78 -22.76 12.05 21.80
C LEU A 78 -23.00 10.61 22.27
N PRO A 79 -23.22 10.34 23.57
CA PRO A 79 -23.45 8.98 24.07
C PRO A 79 -24.63 8.27 23.38
N GLN A 80 -25.67 9.02 23.02
CA GLN A 80 -26.83 8.50 22.28
C GLN A 80 -26.49 8.00 20.86
N ASP A 81 -25.45 8.54 20.22
CA ASP A 81 -25.02 8.12 18.87
C ASP A 81 -24.41 6.70 18.89
N VAL A 82 -24.02 6.21 20.07
CA VAL A 82 -23.36 4.91 20.26
C VAL A 82 -24.19 3.99 21.17
N GLY A 83 -25.50 4.25 21.25
CA GLY A 83 -26.43 3.41 21.99
C GLY A 83 -26.18 3.37 23.49
N PHE A 84 -25.56 4.40 24.06
CA PHE A 84 -25.38 4.49 25.52
C PHE A 84 -26.73 4.66 26.20
N VAL A 85 -27.09 3.71 27.06
CA VAL A 85 -28.34 3.67 27.81
C VAL A 85 -28.06 3.53 29.29
N MET A 86 -28.72 4.36 30.10
CA MET A 86 -28.69 4.36 31.55
C MET A 86 -30.06 4.77 32.08
N ASP A 87 -30.59 4.05 33.07
CA ASP A 87 -31.86 4.36 33.73
C ASP A 87 -31.61 5.16 35.01
N ALA A 88 -31.53 6.49 34.87
CA ALA A 88 -31.29 7.40 35.99
C ALA A 88 -32.39 7.31 37.06
N VAL A 89 -33.65 7.16 36.64
CA VAL A 89 -34.80 7.05 37.54
C VAL A 89 -34.63 5.82 38.43
N ARG A 90 -34.36 4.65 37.85
CA ARG A 90 -34.16 3.42 38.61
C ARG A 90 -32.97 3.51 39.56
N LEU A 91 -31.86 4.12 39.15
CA LEU A 91 -30.68 4.29 40.00
C LEU A 91 -30.97 5.20 41.21
N VAL A 92 -31.72 6.29 41.02
CA VAL A 92 -32.11 7.20 42.10
C VAL A 92 -33.23 6.60 42.97
N ASP A 93 -34.13 5.81 42.40
CA ASP A 93 -35.16 5.08 43.16
C ASP A 93 -34.53 3.99 44.03
N GLU A 94 -33.48 3.31 43.56
CA GLU A 94 -32.65 2.43 44.38
C GLU A 94 -32.01 3.22 45.54
N ALA A 95 -31.49 4.41 45.22
CA ALA A 95 -31.19 5.52 46.12
C ALA A 95 -32.15 5.64 47.32
N ALA A 96 -33.37 6.01 46.96
CA ALA A 96 -34.46 6.29 47.88
C ALA A 96 -34.95 5.03 48.61
N ALA A 97 -34.95 3.87 47.96
CA ALA A 97 -35.34 2.60 48.56
C ALA A 97 -34.36 2.18 49.67
N GLN A 98 -33.05 2.33 49.46
CA GLN A 98 -32.04 2.09 50.49
C GLN A 98 -32.22 3.04 51.69
N GLN A 99 -32.51 4.33 51.43
CA GLN A 99 -32.86 5.29 52.48
C GLN A 99 -34.14 4.88 53.23
N ALA A 100 -35.15 4.38 52.52
CA ALA A 100 -36.42 3.91 53.11
C ALA A 100 -36.23 2.72 54.07
N GLN A 101 -35.27 1.84 53.78
CA GLN A 101 -34.92 0.69 54.62
C GLN A 101 -34.16 1.07 55.90
N GLN A 102 -33.54 2.26 55.96
CA GLN A 102 -32.89 2.74 57.18
C GLN A 102 -33.92 2.94 58.31
N ALA A 103 -33.62 2.40 59.50
CA ALA A 103 -34.52 2.41 60.65
C ALA A 103 -34.92 3.84 61.04
N TYR A 104 -36.21 4.15 60.90
CA TYR A 104 -36.76 5.51 61.05
C TYR A 104 -36.36 6.19 62.38
N TRP A 105 -36.45 5.47 63.50
CA TRP A 105 -36.12 6.00 64.82
C TRP A 105 -34.62 6.14 65.07
N GLN A 106 -33.80 5.25 64.48
CA GLN A 106 -32.34 5.37 64.56
C GLN A 106 -31.85 6.59 63.76
N GLY A 107 -32.38 6.80 62.56
CA GLY A 107 -32.12 7.98 61.76
C GLY A 107 -32.62 9.27 62.42
N PHE A 108 -33.77 9.24 63.11
CA PHE A 108 -34.25 10.38 63.90
C PHE A 108 -33.31 10.73 65.06
N LEU A 109 -32.80 9.73 65.79
CA LEU A 109 -31.80 9.95 66.85
C LEU A 109 -30.50 10.51 66.29
N GLN A 110 -30.00 9.97 65.17
CA GLN A 110 -28.82 10.50 64.49
C GLN A 110 -29.02 11.96 64.07
N PHE A 111 -30.18 12.29 63.48
CA PHE A 111 -30.55 13.66 63.14
C PHE A 111 -30.59 14.59 64.37
N LEU A 112 -31.19 14.15 65.47
CA LEU A 112 -31.31 14.91 66.72
C LEU A 112 -29.94 15.24 67.32
N PHE A 113 -28.98 14.30 67.24
CA PHE A 113 -27.61 14.47 67.72
C PHE A 113 -26.64 15.01 66.67
N LYS A 114 -27.12 15.45 65.50
CA LYS A 114 -26.31 15.94 64.36
C LYS A 114 -25.23 14.95 63.92
N GLN A 115 -25.48 13.66 64.08
CA GLN A 115 -24.62 12.60 63.54
C GLN A 115 -24.90 12.45 62.05
N SER A 116 -23.86 12.15 61.27
CA SER A 116 -24.02 11.95 59.83
C SER A 116 -24.81 10.68 59.55
N LEU A 117 -25.81 10.78 58.68
CA LEU A 117 -26.49 9.60 58.13
C LEU A 117 -25.49 8.77 57.31
N ASP A 118 -25.75 7.47 57.25
CA ASP A 118 -24.94 6.54 56.46
C ASP A 118 -25.00 6.94 54.97
N PRO A 119 -23.85 7.09 54.30
CA PRO A 119 -23.82 7.42 52.88
C PRO A 119 -24.43 6.28 52.07
N ILE A 120 -25.12 6.65 50.99
CA ILE A 120 -25.67 5.69 50.04
C ILE A 120 -24.86 5.79 48.74
N GLU A 121 -24.36 4.66 48.28
CA GLU A 121 -23.61 4.56 47.03
C GLU A 121 -24.31 3.56 46.11
N VAL A 122 -24.82 4.05 44.98
CA VAL A 122 -25.39 3.20 43.93
C VAL A 122 -24.42 3.19 42.75
N PRO A 123 -23.87 2.03 42.36
CA PRO A 123 -22.95 1.95 41.22
C PRO A 123 -23.68 2.25 39.91
N LEU A 124 -22.94 2.77 38.93
CA LEU A 124 -23.47 2.96 37.57
C LEU A 124 -23.92 1.63 36.99
N GLN A 125 -25.12 1.61 36.41
CA GLN A 125 -25.62 0.50 35.61
C GLN A 125 -26.03 1.05 34.24
N ALA A 126 -25.14 0.88 33.27
CA ALA A 126 -25.29 1.38 31.91
C ALA A 126 -24.72 0.40 30.89
N THR A 127 -25.24 0.45 29.68
CA THR A 127 -24.79 -0.34 28.53
C THR A 127 -24.59 0.58 27.33
N HIS A 128 -23.76 0.18 26.39
CA HIS A 128 -23.63 0.83 25.09
C HIS A 128 -23.61 -0.25 23.99
N ASP A 129 -23.81 0.16 22.75
CA ASP A 129 -23.65 -0.71 21.60
C ASP A 129 -22.21 -0.59 21.08
N ARG A 130 -21.45 -1.68 21.24
CA ARG A 130 -20.02 -1.70 20.88
C ARG A 130 -19.81 -1.65 19.37
N ASP A 131 -20.70 -2.26 18.59
CA ASP A 131 -20.58 -2.27 17.14
C ASP A 131 -20.95 -0.89 16.59
N LEU A 132 -22.00 -0.25 17.13
CA LEU A 132 -22.34 1.12 16.79
C LEU A 132 -21.25 2.13 17.17
N LEU A 133 -20.56 1.91 18.31
CA LEU A 133 -19.38 2.69 18.67
C LEU A 133 -18.26 2.52 17.64
N ALA A 134 -17.94 1.28 17.25
CA ALA A 134 -16.91 1.01 16.25
C ALA A 134 -17.24 1.65 14.90
N ASP A 135 -18.49 1.51 14.43
CA ASP A 135 -18.96 2.11 13.19
C ASP A 135 -18.90 3.64 13.23
N ARG A 136 -19.27 4.23 14.38
CA ARG A 136 -19.19 5.68 14.58
C ARG A 136 -17.76 6.18 14.55
N LEU A 137 -16.84 5.48 15.21
CA LEU A 137 -15.41 5.81 15.17
C LEU A 137 -14.81 5.62 13.78
N ALA A 138 -15.20 4.57 13.05
CA ALA A 138 -14.77 4.35 11.67
C ALA A 138 -15.27 5.46 10.72
N ALA A 139 -16.51 5.92 10.88
CA ALA A 139 -17.04 7.04 10.11
C ALA A 139 -16.31 8.36 10.41
N LEU A 140 -15.90 8.58 11.66
CA LEU A 140 -15.05 9.72 12.04
C LEU A 140 -13.65 9.61 11.44
N ALA A 141 -13.03 8.43 11.54
CA ALA A 141 -11.72 8.14 10.96
C ALA A 141 -11.72 8.39 9.45
N ALA A 142 -12.70 7.87 8.70
CA ALA A 142 -12.78 8.04 7.26
C ALA A 142 -12.81 9.51 6.79
N PHE A 143 -13.28 10.44 7.63
CA PHE A 143 -13.28 11.88 7.33
C PHE A 143 -11.96 12.58 7.70
N LEU A 144 -11.24 12.08 8.70
CA LEU A 144 -10.05 12.72 9.28
C LEU A 144 -8.73 12.07 8.89
N ASP A 145 -8.78 10.80 8.47
CA ASP A 145 -7.64 10.04 8.01
C ASP A 145 -6.99 10.73 6.82
N SER A 146 -5.66 10.75 6.84
CA SER A 146 -4.84 11.23 5.73
C SER A 146 -4.00 10.07 5.25
N PRO A 147 -4.57 9.12 4.49
CA PRO A 147 -3.83 7.94 4.06
C PRO A 147 -2.64 8.33 3.19
N ALA A 148 -1.60 7.50 3.23
CA ALA A 148 -0.41 7.72 2.42
C ALA A 148 -0.78 7.72 0.92
N LYS A 149 -0.18 8.64 0.16
CA LYS A 149 -0.43 8.77 -1.28
C LYS A 149 0.70 8.16 -2.07
N PRO A 150 0.43 7.34 -3.10
CA PRO A 150 1.46 6.79 -3.94
C PRO A 150 2.12 7.88 -4.81
N PRO A 151 3.35 7.65 -5.29
CA PRO A 151 3.98 8.52 -6.28
C PRO A 151 3.13 8.60 -7.55
N GLN A 152 3.24 9.72 -8.27
CA GLN A 152 2.49 9.94 -9.51
C GLN A 152 3.40 10.42 -10.64
N LEU A 153 3.23 9.85 -11.83
CA LEU A 153 3.80 10.41 -13.05
C LEU A 153 2.99 11.65 -13.44
N LEU A 154 3.65 12.80 -13.56
CA LEU A 154 2.97 14.03 -13.98
C LEU A 154 2.80 13.99 -15.51
N VAL A 155 1.54 13.87 -15.96
CA VAL A 155 1.21 13.84 -17.39
C VAL A 155 1.76 15.08 -18.11
N GLY A 156 2.62 14.88 -19.10
CA GLY A 156 3.24 15.96 -19.88
C GLY A 156 4.48 16.62 -19.26
N ALA A 157 4.93 16.15 -18.09
CA ALA A 157 6.19 16.59 -17.49
C ALA A 157 7.19 15.42 -17.36
N SER A 158 8.47 15.71 -17.53
CA SER A 158 9.59 14.75 -17.40
C SER A 158 9.89 14.37 -15.94
N SER A 159 8.93 14.52 -15.03
CA SER A 159 9.14 14.42 -13.59
C SER A 159 8.01 13.67 -12.89
N PHE A 160 8.35 12.99 -11.81
CA PHE A 160 7.41 12.32 -10.93
C PHE A 160 7.19 13.16 -9.67
N GLN A 161 5.98 13.10 -9.13
CA GLN A 161 5.72 13.49 -7.75
C GLN A 161 5.96 12.26 -6.86
N TYR A 162 6.81 12.42 -5.84
CA TYR A 162 7.05 11.39 -4.84
C TYR A 162 5.78 11.08 -4.04
N GLY A 163 5.77 9.93 -3.36
CA GLY A 163 4.67 9.60 -2.47
C GLY A 163 4.58 10.62 -1.32
N GLU A 164 3.44 10.63 -0.65
CA GLU A 164 3.28 11.38 0.60
C GLU A 164 3.00 10.40 1.72
N ALA A 165 3.75 10.49 2.82
CA ALA A 165 3.44 9.75 4.04
C ALA A 165 2.05 10.16 4.57
N GLY A 166 1.43 9.26 5.30
CA GLY A 166 0.09 9.45 5.84
C GLY A 166 -0.11 8.82 7.19
N TYR A 167 -1.35 8.79 7.64
CA TYR A 167 -1.78 8.14 8.86
C TYR A 167 -3.26 7.81 8.78
N VAL A 168 -3.64 6.74 9.48
CA VAL A 168 -5.03 6.28 9.58
C VAL A 168 -5.35 5.92 11.03
N ALA A 169 -6.61 6.03 11.43
CA ALA A 169 -7.03 5.63 12.77
C ALA A 169 -6.95 4.11 12.96
N ASP A 170 -6.37 3.66 14.06
CA ASP A 170 -6.58 2.30 14.56
C ASP A 170 -7.86 2.28 15.41
N VAL A 171 -9.00 2.10 14.76
CA VAL A 171 -10.31 2.06 15.43
C VAL A 171 -10.32 0.96 16.50
N ALA A 172 -9.81 -0.23 16.18
CA ALA A 172 -9.82 -1.38 17.09
C ALA A 172 -9.01 -1.11 18.36
N ALA A 173 -7.80 -0.54 18.23
CA ALA A 173 -6.97 -0.17 19.38
C ALA A 173 -7.54 1.01 20.19
N SER A 174 -8.36 1.86 19.55
CA SER A 174 -8.95 3.04 20.19
C SER A 174 -10.22 2.75 20.99
N LEU A 175 -10.93 1.65 20.69
CA LEU A 175 -12.24 1.36 21.26
C LEU A 175 -12.27 1.40 22.78
N ALA A 176 -11.29 0.76 23.44
CA ALA A 176 -11.28 0.64 24.89
C ALA A 176 -11.14 1.99 25.62
N ASP A 177 -10.39 2.94 25.06
CA ASP A 177 -10.23 4.27 25.65
C ASP A 177 -11.50 5.12 25.51
N VAL A 178 -12.12 5.09 24.32
CA VAL A 178 -13.40 5.79 24.07
C VAL A 178 -14.52 5.19 24.89
N GLU A 179 -14.57 3.86 24.99
CA GLU A 179 -15.52 3.14 25.85
C GLU A 179 -15.35 3.59 27.30
N ALA A 180 -14.12 3.56 27.84
CA ALA A 180 -13.86 4.02 29.21
C ALA A 180 -14.28 5.47 29.45
N ALA A 181 -14.23 6.35 28.44
CA ALA A 181 -14.69 7.73 28.54
C ALA A 181 -16.22 7.88 28.67
N LEU A 182 -17.01 6.99 28.07
CA LEU A 182 -18.48 6.99 28.21
C LEU A 182 -18.93 6.75 29.65
N TYR A 183 -18.16 5.98 30.42
CA TYR A 183 -18.49 5.58 31.80
C TYR A 183 -17.92 6.54 32.87
N ARG A 184 -17.18 7.59 32.48
CA ARG A 184 -16.65 8.62 33.39
C ARG A 184 -17.68 9.74 33.66
N THR A 185 -17.73 10.25 34.89
CA THR A 185 -18.57 11.41 35.28
C THR A 185 -17.88 12.76 35.08
N ALA A 186 -16.55 12.77 35.02
CA ALA A 186 -15.72 13.94 34.79
C ALA A 186 -14.56 13.56 33.87
N ASP A 187 -13.99 14.54 33.17
CA ASP A 187 -12.90 14.34 32.21
C ASP A 187 -13.21 13.24 31.18
N ARG A 188 -14.37 13.37 30.54
CA ARG A 188 -14.89 12.46 29.49
C ARG A 188 -14.11 12.67 28.20
N GLN A 189 -12.83 12.31 28.21
CA GLN A 189 -11.90 12.49 27.09
C GLN A 189 -11.25 11.16 26.70
N ALA A 190 -11.11 10.91 25.41
CA ALA A 190 -10.39 9.77 24.85
C ALA A 190 -9.57 10.21 23.63
N ARG A 191 -8.58 9.40 23.23
CA ARG A 191 -7.74 9.66 22.05
C ARG A 191 -7.78 8.47 21.10
N LEU A 192 -8.02 8.75 19.82
CA LEU A 192 -7.85 7.76 18.77
C LEU A 192 -6.37 7.49 18.56
N GLN A 193 -6.02 6.21 18.59
CA GLN A 193 -4.71 5.71 18.21
C GLN A 193 -4.57 5.81 16.69
N ILE A 194 -3.38 6.20 16.24
CA ILE A 194 -3.07 6.33 14.81
C ILE A 194 -2.01 5.30 14.40
N VAL A 195 -2.14 4.81 13.19
CA VAL A 195 -1.10 4.05 12.49
C VAL A 195 -0.48 4.97 11.47
N ALA A 196 0.79 5.33 11.69
CA ALA A 196 1.56 6.06 10.71
C ALA A 196 1.79 5.16 9.48
N GLN A 197 1.50 5.68 8.31
CA GLN A 197 1.78 5.04 7.04
C GLN A 197 3.00 5.73 6.41
N PRO A 198 4.13 5.01 6.22
CA PRO A 198 5.28 5.60 5.57
C PRO A 198 4.96 6.00 4.13
N GLU A 199 5.76 6.89 3.58
CA GLU A 199 5.73 7.24 2.16
C GLU A 199 5.90 5.96 1.31
N PRO A 200 4.96 5.66 0.39
CA PRO A 200 5.11 4.53 -0.52
C PRO A 200 6.28 4.78 -1.47
N PRO A 201 7.20 3.81 -1.64
CA PRO A 201 8.36 4.00 -2.50
C PRO A 201 7.96 4.01 -3.98
N LEU A 202 8.86 4.51 -4.83
CA LEU A 202 8.83 4.19 -6.27
C LEU A 202 9.11 2.69 -6.42
N SER A 203 8.18 1.96 -7.04
CA SER A 203 8.28 0.52 -7.26
C SER A 203 8.11 0.16 -8.74
N LEU A 204 8.59 -1.02 -9.14
CA LEU A 204 8.33 -1.57 -10.47
C LEU A 204 6.83 -1.82 -10.71
N ASP A 205 6.06 -2.16 -9.68
CA ASP A 205 4.60 -2.31 -9.80
C ASP A 205 3.95 -0.98 -10.24
N LEU A 206 4.33 0.13 -9.61
CA LEU A 206 3.83 1.45 -10.02
C LEU A 206 4.26 1.78 -11.45
N LEU A 207 5.49 1.45 -11.83
CA LEU A 207 5.95 1.63 -13.21
C LEU A 207 5.11 0.79 -14.19
N ALA A 208 4.82 -0.46 -13.86
CA ALA A 208 4.01 -1.36 -14.68
C ALA A 208 2.58 -0.82 -14.88
N GLU A 209 1.95 -0.33 -13.80
CA GLU A 209 0.63 0.32 -13.87
C GLU A 209 0.65 1.55 -14.79
N ASN A 210 1.69 2.38 -14.70
CA ASN A 210 1.82 3.57 -15.55
C ASN A 210 2.07 3.20 -17.01
N ILE A 211 2.92 2.21 -17.30
CA ILE A 211 3.15 1.73 -18.67
C ILE A 211 1.86 1.16 -19.24
N ALA A 212 1.15 0.30 -18.49
CA ALA A 212 -0.13 -0.27 -18.91
C ALA A 212 -1.15 0.83 -19.25
N ALA A 213 -1.27 1.87 -18.42
CA ALA A 213 -2.16 3.00 -18.69
C ALA A 213 -1.80 3.78 -19.97
N GLN A 214 -0.50 3.93 -20.29
CA GLN A 214 -0.08 4.53 -21.56
C GLN A 214 -0.42 3.63 -22.76
N LEU A 215 -0.23 2.31 -22.62
CA LEU A 215 -0.54 1.34 -23.67
C LEU A 215 -2.05 1.23 -23.93
N GLU A 216 -2.90 1.36 -22.91
CA GLU A 216 -4.37 1.39 -23.08
C GLU A 216 -4.82 2.59 -23.94
N ALA A 217 -4.12 3.72 -23.87
CA ALA A 217 -4.39 4.90 -24.68
C ALA A 217 -3.79 4.80 -26.09
N PHE A 218 -2.89 3.85 -26.34
CA PHE A 218 -2.24 3.64 -27.62
C PHE A 218 -3.16 2.87 -28.57
N GLY A 219 -3.30 3.35 -29.82
CA GLY A 219 -4.18 2.74 -30.83
C GLY A 219 -3.67 1.42 -31.43
N GLY A 220 -2.58 0.87 -30.89
CA GLY A 220 -1.95 -0.39 -31.31
C GLY A 220 -1.78 -1.35 -30.14
N ILE A 221 -0.90 -2.34 -30.31
CA ILE A 221 -0.42 -3.19 -29.23
C ILE A 221 1.02 -2.79 -28.92
N GLY A 222 1.33 -2.63 -27.63
CA GLY A 222 2.71 -2.56 -27.17
C GLY A 222 3.11 -3.84 -26.47
N SER A 223 4.34 -4.30 -26.72
CA SER A 223 4.97 -5.39 -25.96
C SER A 223 6.19 -4.85 -25.26
N VAL A 224 6.18 -4.91 -23.93
CA VAL A 224 7.17 -4.26 -23.08
C VAL A 224 7.73 -5.25 -22.08
N TYR A 225 9.06 -5.27 -21.97
CA TYR A 225 9.78 -5.98 -20.94
C TYR A 225 10.78 -5.04 -20.25
N VAL A 226 10.78 -5.03 -18.93
CA VAL A 226 11.73 -4.28 -18.10
C VAL A 226 12.32 -5.22 -17.06
N MET A 227 13.62 -5.16 -16.82
CA MET A 227 14.27 -5.90 -15.73
C MET A 227 15.23 -4.99 -14.97
N ASP A 228 15.11 -4.96 -13.66
CA ASP A 228 16.15 -4.43 -12.77
C ASP A 228 17.28 -5.46 -12.66
N LEU A 229 18.48 -5.11 -13.13
CA LEU A 229 19.63 -6.03 -13.16
C LEU A 229 20.33 -6.19 -11.80
N GLN A 230 19.93 -5.43 -10.77
CA GLN A 230 20.39 -5.60 -9.40
C GLN A 230 19.50 -6.55 -8.62
N THR A 231 18.18 -6.39 -8.72
CA THR A 231 17.20 -7.17 -7.94
C THR A 231 16.71 -8.42 -8.68
N GLY A 232 16.70 -8.37 -10.02
CA GLY A 232 16.08 -9.39 -10.88
C GLY A 232 14.56 -9.31 -10.93
N GLU A 233 13.96 -8.21 -10.44
CA GLU A 233 12.53 -7.96 -10.60
C GLU A 233 12.21 -7.53 -12.04
N GLU A 234 11.05 -7.97 -12.54
CA GLU A 234 10.70 -7.88 -13.96
C GLU A 234 9.28 -7.34 -14.16
N ILE A 235 9.10 -6.53 -15.20
CA ILE A 235 7.82 -6.14 -15.76
C ILE A 235 7.72 -6.82 -17.12
N SER A 236 6.61 -7.51 -17.38
CA SER A 236 6.34 -8.14 -18.67
C SER A 236 4.88 -7.87 -19.07
N ILE A 237 4.69 -6.95 -20.01
CA ILE A 237 3.38 -6.57 -20.55
C ILE A 237 3.32 -7.03 -22.00
N ASN A 238 2.45 -8.00 -22.30
CA ASN A 238 2.43 -8.70 -23.60
C ASN A 238 3.82 -9.24 -24.01
N GLY A 239 4.68 -9.54 -23.04
CA GLY A 239 6.09 -9.83 -23.28
C GLY A 239 6.37 -11.17 -23.96
N ASP A 240 5.36 -12.03 -24.04
CA ASP A 240 5.35 -13.34 -24.68
C ASP A 240 4.67 -13.35 -26.06
N VAL A 241 4.13 -12.20 -26.50
CA VAL A 241 3.50 -12.07 -27.83
C VAL A 241 4.58 -12.11 -28.92
N ALA A 242 4.33 -12.92 -29.96
CA ALA A 242 5.23 -12.99 -31.12
C ALA A 242 5.22 -11.68 -31.92
N ILE A 243 6.40 -11.09 -32.13
CA ILE A 243 6.60 -9.84 -32.85
C ILE A 243 7.71 -10.02 -33.90
N SER A 244 7.67 -9.20 -34.96
CA SER A 244 8.76 -9.12 -35.93
C SER A 244 10.09 -8.89 -35.21
N GLY A 245 11.11 -9.71 -35.52
CA GLY A 245 12.43 -9.58 -34.90
C GLY A 245 13.18 -8.30 -35.27
N LEU A 246 12.79 -7.67 -36.39
CA LEU A 246 13.35 -6.42 -36.92
C LEU A 246 14.89 -6.44 -36.96
N SER A 247 15.52 -5.27 -36.87
CA SER A 247 16.97 -5.15 -36.69
C SER A 247 17.43 -5.45 -35.25
N ILE A 248 16.51 -5.74 -34.33
CA ILE A 248 16.83 -6.06 -32.94
C ILE A 248 17.49 -7.44 -32.84
N LEU A 249 17.12 -8.40 -33.69
CA LEU A 249 17.80 -9.71 -33.76
C LEU A 249 19.31 -9.63 -34.07
N LYS A 250 19.81 -8.49 -34.58
CA LYS A 250 21.25 -8.27 -34.76
C LYS A 250 22.03 -8.32 -33.45
N ILE A 251 21.38 -8.10 -32.29
CA ILE A 251 22.00 -8.31 -30.97
C ILE A 251 22.49 -9.76 -30.83
N ALA A 252 21.68 -10.74 -31.23
CA ALA A 252 22.06 -12.14 -31.21
C ALA A 252 23.15 -12.46 -32.24
N ILE A 253 23.16 -11.78 -33.41
CA ILE A 253 24.24 -11.91 -34.40
C ILE A 253 25.57 -11.45 -33.79
N PHE A 254 25.59 -10.36 -33.02
CA PHE A 254 26.81 -9.91 -32.34
C PHE A 254 27.33 -10.98 -31.39
N LEU A 255 26.44 -11.47 -30.52
CA LEU A 255 26.80 -12.48 -29.52
C LEU A 255 27.30 -13.77 -30.16
N GLU A 256 26.57 -14.28 -31.15
CA GLU A 256 26.94 -15.52 -31.82
C GLU A 256 28.23 -15.35 -32.64
N THR A 257 28.46 -14.18 -33.25
CA THR A 257 29.74 -13.87 -33.91
C THR A 257 30.89 -13.95 -32.92
N TYR A 258 30.80 -13.30 -31.77
CA TYR A 258 31.87 -13.38 -30.76
C TYR A 258 32.09 -14.81 -30.29
N ARG A 259 31.01 -15.57 -30.08
CA ARG A 259 31.11 -16.96 -29.60
C ARG A 259 31.84 -17.90 -30.58
N VAL A 260 31.64 -17.72 -31.90
CA VAL A 260 32.27 -18.62 -32.90
C VAL A 260 33.72 -18.27 -33.21
N LEU A 261 34.20 -17.12 -32.77
CA LEU A 261 35.56 -16.66 -33.06
C LEU A 261 36.57 -17.20 -32.05
N ASP A 262 37.58 -17.93 -32.53
CA ASP A 262 38.68 -18.42 -31.67
C ASP A 262 39.64 -17.31 -31.18
N GLN A 263 39.56 -16.12 -31.77
CA GLN A 263 40.43 -14.97 -31.52
C GLN A 263 39.61 -13.67 -31.60
N PRO A 264 40.07 -12.57 -30.97
CA PRO A 264 39.39 -11.28 -31.10
C PRO A 264 39.12 -10.90 -32.56
N PRO A 265 37.99 -10.22 -32.86
CA PRO A 265 37.63 -9.81 -34.22
C PRO A 265 38.79 -9.09 -34.91
N ASN A 266 39.15 -9.54 -36.11
CA ASN A 266 40.07 -8.80 -36.95
C ASN A 266 39.43 -7.51 -37.49
N GLU A 267 40.21 -6.65 -38.15
CA GLU A 267 39.72 -5.35 -38.66
C GLU A 267 38.48 -5.47 -39.56
N TYR A 268 38.41 -6.54 -40.37
CA TYR A 268 37.26 -6.78 -41.24
C TYR A 268 36.00 -7.08 -40.44
N VAL A 269 36.05 -8.05 -39.52
CA VAL A 269 34.89 -8.43 -38.68
C VAL A 269 34.49 -7.28 -37.76
N GLN A 270 35.46 -6.56 -37.19
CA GLN A 270 35.19 -5.35 -36.41
C GLN A 270 34.43 -4.30 -37.22
N GLY A 271 34.82 -4.07 -38.48
CA GLY A 271 34.12 -3.16 -39.38
C GLY A 271 32.66 -3.59 -39.64
N LEU A 272 32.41 -4.90 -39.78
CA LEU A 272 31.06 -5.44 -39.94
C LEU A 272 30.20 -5.25 -38.69
N LEU A 273 30.77 -5.51 -37.51
CA LEU A 273 30.11 -5.31 -36.22
C LEU A 273 29.69 -3.83 -36.05
N GLU A 274 30.60 -2.89 -36.35
CA GLU A 274 30.31 -1.46 -36.26
C GLU A 274 29.25 -0.99 -37.25
N ASP A 275 29.33 -1.42 -38.52
CA ASP A 275 28.34 -1.10 -39.55
C ASP A 275 26.94 -1.63 -39.17
N THR A 276 26.90 -2.82 -38.60
CA THR A 276 25.66 -3.49 -38.21
C THR A 276 25.04 -2.87 -36.96
N ALA A 277 25.85 -2.49 -35.97
CA ALA A 277 25.37 -1.87 -34.73
C ALA A 277 24.95 -0.41 -34.92
N ILE A 278 25.78 0.40 -35.59
CA ILE A 278 25.61 1.86 -35.65
C ILE A 278 24.71 2.27 -36.81
N ARG A 279 24.89 1.65 -38.00
CA ARG A 279 24.11 2.00 -39.21
C ARG A 279 23.00 1.00 -39.51
N SER A 280 22.80 0.02 -38.62
CA SER A 280 21.81 -1.04 -38.78
C SER A 280 21.95 -1.80 -40.12
N SER A 281 23.16 -1.93 -40.65
CA SER A 281 23.42 -2.50 -41.98
C SER A 281 22.96 -3.95 -42.11
N ASN A 282 22.00 -4.20 -43.02
CA ASN A 282 21.58 -5.56 -43.39
C ASN A 282 22.70 -6.32 -44.11
N TYR A 283 23.46 -5.60 -44.95
CA TYR A 283 24.61 -6.18 -45.65
C TYR A 283 25.69 -6.64 -44.65
N GLY A 284 26.04 -5.79 -43.67
CA GLY A 284 26.96 -6.14 -42.59
C GLY A 284 26.47 -7.34 -41.77
N ALA A 285 25.19 -7.35 -41.38
CA ALA A 285 24.58 -8.47 -40.65
C ALA A 285 24.67 -9.78 -41.43
N ASN A 286 24.39 -9.75 -42.74
CA ASN A 286 24.50 -10.92 -43.60
C ASN A 286 25.94 -11.42 -43.75
N LEU A 287 26.93 -10.51 -43.82
CA LEU A 287 28.33 -10.91 -43.83
C LEU A 287 28.76 -11.53 -42.49
N LEU A 288 28.20 -11.07 -41.36
CA LEU A 288 28.40 -11.72 -40.06
C LEU A 288 27.76 -13.12 -40.02
N LEU A 289 26.63 -13.35 -40.69
CA LEU A 289 26.05 -14.70 -40.81
C LEU A 289 26.99 -15.67 -41.56
N HIS A 290 27.79 -15.19 -42.52
CA HIS A 290 28.85 -16.02 -43.12
C HIS A 290 29.94 -16.39 -42.11
N VAL A 291 30.33 -15.45 -41.25
CA VAL A 291 31.29 -15.71 -40.17
C VAL A 291 30.74 -16.76 -39.21
N ILE A 292 29.49 -16.62 -38.80
CA ILE A 292 28.77 -17.58 -37.93
C ILE A 292 28.71 -18.97 -38.58
N ALA A 293 28.45 -19.04 -39.89
CA ALA A 293 28.41 -20.31 -40.61
C ALA A 293 29.80 -20.98 -40.76
N GLY A 294 30.88 -20.21 -40.69
CA GLY A 294 32.22 -20.66 -41.07
C GLY A 294 32.39 -20.90 -42.58
N GLU A 295 31.43 -20.47 -43.40
CA GLU A 295 31.42 -20.60 -44.86
C GLU A 295 30.61 -19.46 -45.52
N ASP A 296 30.77 -19.26 -46.82
CA ASP A 296 30.06 -18.23 -47.60
C ASP A 296 28.57 -18.60 -47.83
N ASN A 297 27.83 -18.89 -46.75
CA ASN A 297 26.42 -19.26 -46.75
C ASN A 297 25.62 -18.58 -45.62
N THR A 298 24.88 -17.51 -45.94
CA THR A 298 24.08 -16.77 -44.96
C THR A 298 22.92 -17.59 -44.39
N TYR A 299 22.36 -18.52 -45.16
CA TYR A 299 21.27 -19.37 -44.70
C TYR A 299 21.75 -20.41 -43.67
N ALA A 300 22.98 -20.94 -43.83
CA ALA A 300 23.59 -21.76 -42.79
C ALA A 300 23.85 -20.95 -41.52
N GLY A 301 24.25 -19.67 -41.66
CA GLY A 301 24.37 -18.75 -40.52
C GLY A 301 23.04 -18.49 -39.82
N ALA A 302 21.94 -18.33 -40.56
CA ALA A 302 20.60 -18.18 -40.00
C ALA A 302 20.11 -19.44 -39.27
N ASP A 303 20.41 -20.64 -39.82
CA ASP A 303 20.14 -21.91 -39.14
C ASP A 303 20.93 -22.00 -37.81
N ALA A 304 22.21 -21.62 -37.83
CA ALA A 304 23.06 -21.59 -36.65
C ALA A 304 22.55 -20.59 -35.59
N LEU A 305 22.12 -19.39 -36.01
CA LEU A 305 21.55 -18.38 -35.13
C LEU A 305 20.24 -18.87 -34.48
N THR A 306 19.38 -19.56 -35.23
CA THR A 306 18.15 -20.16 -34.69
C THR A 306 18.46 -21.28 -33.70
N ALA A 307 19.44 -22.14 -34.01
CA ALA A 307 19.91 -23.18 -33.08
C ALA A 307 20.54 -22.58 -31.81
N PHE A 308 21.21 -21.44 -31.94
CA PHE A 308 21.76 -20.68 -30.82
C PHE A 308 20.66 -20.20 -29.86
N PHE A 309 19.59 -19.58 -30.38
CA PHE A 309 18.43 -19.18 -29.56
C PHE A 309 17.81 -20.38 -28.82
N GLN A 310 17.56 -21.49 -29.53
CA GLN A 310 17.00 -22.70 -28.94
C GLN A 310 17.88 -23.29 -27.84
N ARG A 311 19.21 -23.26 -28.00
CA ARG A 311 20.15 -23.73 -26.97
C ARG A 311 20.11 -22.85 -25.72
N LEU A 312 19.83 -21.56 -25.85
CA LEU A 312 19.61 -20.65 -24.73
C LEU A 312 18.22 -20.78 -24.09
N GLY A 313 17.32 -21.59 -24.65
CA GLY A 313 15.93 -21.71 -24.21
C GLY A 313 15.03 -20.57 -24.70
N LEU A 314 15.50 -19.76 -25.67
CA LEU A 314 14.76 -18.67 -26.29
C LEU A 314 13.98 -19.21 -27.50
N GLU A 315 13.00 -20.08 -27.24
CA GLU A 315 12.31 -20.88 -28.25
C GLU A 315 11.43 -20.07 -29.22
N ASN A 316 11.05 -18.84 -28.86
CA ASN A 316 10.22 -17.97 -29.68
C ASN A 316 11.02 -17.08 -30.64
N SER A 317 12.35 -17.05 -30.48
CA SER A 317 13.26 -16.22 -31.26
C SER A 317 13.94 -17.02 -32.37
N PHE A 318 13.87 -16.53 -33.61
CA PHE A 318 14.48 -17.21 -34.75
C PHE A 318 14.76 -16.29 -35.94
N MET A 319 15.60 -16.80 -36.86
CA MET A 319 15.80 -16.27 -38.20
C MET A 319 15.76 -17.42 -39.22
N ALA A 320 14.73 -17.46 -40.05
CA ALA A 320 14.57 -18.44 -41.12
C ALA A 320 15.15 -17.94 -42.45
N VAL A 321 15.00 -16.64 -42.74
CA VAL A 321 15.53 -16.00 -43.95
C VAL A 321 16.42 -14.80 -43.55
N PRO A 322 17.67 -14.74 -44.04
CA PRO A 322 18.56 -13.60 -43.81
C PRO A 322 17.97 -12.27 -44.31
N TYR A 323 18.48 -11.16 -43.80
CA TYR A 323 18.01 -9.82 -44.20
C TYR A 323 18.13 -9.61 -45.72
N ASP A 324 17.11 -9.01 -46.34
CA ASP A 324 17.04 -8.73 -47.78
C ASP A 324 17.21 -9.97 -48.70
N ALA A 325 17.14 -11.18 -48.15
CA ALA A 325 17.27 -12.43 -48.90
C ALA A 325 15.90 -12.98 -49.35
N ASN A 326 15.91 -13.83 -50.38
CA ASN A 326 14.70 -14.44 -50.91
C ASN A 326 14.35 -15.74 -50.16
N VAL A 327 13.08 -16.13 -50.18
CA VAL A 327 12.74 -17.50 -49.77
C VAL A 327 13.34 -18.50 -50.77
N VAL A 328 14.02 -19.53 -50.26
CA VAL A 328 14.64 -20.58 -51.07
C VAL A 328 13.79 -21.85 -51.00
N ALA A 329 13.46 -22.42 -52.15
CA ALA A 329 12.69 -23.66 -52.23
C ALA A 329 13.41 -24.81 -51.48
N GLY A 330 12.65 -25.52 -50.64
CA GLY A 330 13.19 -26.63 -49.83
C GLY A 330 13.75 -26.22 -48.47
N ARG A 331 13.71 -24.93 -48.11
CA ARG A 331 14.05 -24.43 -46.77
C ARG A 331 12.81 -23.86 -46.08
N PRO A 332 12.70 -23.97 -44.74
CA PRO A 332 11.64 -23.26 -44.00
C PRO A 332 11.76 -21.76 -44.23
N SER A 333 10.63 -21.09 -44.45
CA SER A 333 10.54 -19.63 -44.48
C SER A 333 10.07 -19.05 -43.14
N THR A 334 9.85 -19.92 -42.16
CA THR A 334 9.39 -19.59 -40.80
C THR A 334 9.64 -20.79 -39.87
N HIS A 335 9.61 -20.55 -38.56
CA HIS A 335 9.60 -21.57 -37.51
C HIS A 335 8.30 -21.49 -36.71
N ILE A 336 7.77 -22.64 -36.30
CA ILE A 336 6.60 -22.72 -35.42
C ILE A 336 7.12 -22.67 -33.99
N THR A 337 6.64 -21.70 -33.22
CA THR A 337 7.01 -21.46 -31.82
C THR A 337 5.76 -21.39 -30.95
N PRO A 338 5.87 -21.55 -29.63
CA PRO A 338 4.73 -21.36 -28.73
C PRO A 338 4.04 -20.00 -28.95
N ALA A 339 4.80 -18.90 -29.01
CA ALA A 339 4.27 -17.54 -29.13
C ALA A 339 3.55 -17.29 -30.46
N ASN A 340 4.06 -17.80 -31.58
CA ASN A 340 3.43 -17.58 -32.89
C ASN A 340 2.36 -18.64 -33.24
N SER A 341 2.14 -19.60 -32.35
CA SER A 341 1.06 -20.59 -32.43
C SER A 341 -0.14 -20.22 -31.57
N ASP A 342 -0.12 -19.08 -30.87
CA ASP A 342 -1.24 -18.59 -30.08
C ASP A 342 -2.47 -18.36 -30.99
N PRO A 343 -3.61 -19.05 -30.75
CA PRO A 343 -4.82 -18.85 -31.54
C PRO A 343 -5.40 -17.43 -31.43
N ASP A 344 -5.08 -16.71 -30.35
CA ASP A 344 -5.53 -15.35 -30.08
C ASP A 344 -4.45 -14.30 -30.42
N LEU A 345 -3.42 -14.67 -31.20
CA LEU A 345 -2.36 -13.77 -31.64
C LEU A 345 -2.93 -12.55 -32.38
N VAL A 346 -2.71 -11.36 -31.82
CA VAL A 346 -3.22 -10.08 -32.36
C VAL A 346 -2.23 -9.39 -33.30
N THR A 347 -0.98 -9.83 -33.34
CA THR A 347 0.08 -9.29 -34.19
C THR A 347 0.15 -10.02 -35.53
N ARG A 348 0.89 -9.45 -36.50
CA ARG A 348 1.22 -10.09 -37.78
C ARG A 348 2.73 -10.02 -38.02
N PRO A 349 3.53 -10.74 -37.24
CA PRO A 349 4.97 -10.64 -37.30
C PRO A 349 5.51 -11.13 -38.64
N ASP A 350 6.69 -10.65 -39.03
CA ASP A 350 7.43 -11.16 -40.19
C ASP A 350 7.61 -12.69 -40.06
N PRO A 351 7.11 -13.51 -41.00
CA PRO A 351 7.29 -14.96 -40.93
C PRO A 351 8.77 -15.38 -40.96
N ALA A 352 9.66 -14.58 -41.55
CA ALA A 352 11.07 -14.90 -41.68
C ALA A 352 11.86 -14.75 -40.39
N MET A 353 11.46 -13.86 -39.48
CA MET A 353 12.23 -13.56 -38.27
C MET A 353 11.35 -12.99 -37.16
N GLN A 354 11.35 -13.66 -36.01
CA GLN A 354 10.47 -13.32 -34.88
C GLN A 354 11.21 -13.41 -33.56
N THR A 355 10.64 -12.76 -32.55
CA THR A 355 11.08 -12.76 -31.15
C THR A 355 9.89 -12.37 -30.27
N THR A 356 10.10 -12.36 -28.96
CA THR A 356 9.22 -11.69 -28.00
C THR A 356 10.02 -10.66 -27.19
N ALA A 357 9.35 -9.70 -26.55
CA ALA A 357 10.05 -8.72 -25.72
C ALA A 357 10.75 -9.39 -24.51
N ALA A 358 10.13 -10.40 -23.92
CA ALA A 358 10.68 -11.15 -22.79
C ALA A 358 11.94 -11.94 -23.18
N GLU A 359 11.98 -12.59 -24.35
CA GLU A 359 13.16 -13.35 -24.78
C GLU A 359 14.32 -12.43 -25.15
N MET A 360 14.04 -11.29 -25.79
CA MET A 360 15.09 -10.31 -26.08
C MET A 360 15.61 -9.66 -24.79
N GLY A 361 14.73 -9.39 -23.83
CA GLY A 361 15.11 -8.90 -22.52
C GLY A 361 15.97 -9.90 -21.75
N THR A 362 15.61 -11.18 -21.84
CA THR A 362 16.40 -12.30 -21.29
C THR A 362 17.77 -12.40 -21.96
N LEU A 363 17.87 -12.26 -23.29
CA LEU A 363 19.15 -12.26 -23.99
C LEU A 363 20.06 -11.11 -23.53
N LEU A 364 19.50 -9.91 -23.36
CA LEU A 364 20.23 -8.74 -22.88
C LEU A 364 20.73 -8.92 -21.44
N SER A 365 19.91 -9.48 -20.54
CA SER A 365 20.34 -9.77 -19.17
C SER A 365 21.43 -10.84 -19.13
N MET A 366 21.35 -11.85 -20.01
CA MET A 366 22.39 -12.85 -20.21
C MET A 366 23.73 -12.22 -20.64
N ILE A 367 23.72 -11.29 -21.60
CA ILE A 367 24.90 -10.53 -22.04
C ILE A 367 25.47 -9.70 -20.89
N TYR A 368 24.62 -8.96 -20.17
CA TYR A 368 25.02 -8.12 -19.05
C TYR A 368 25.71 -8.92 -17.94
N TYR A 369 25.10 -10.03 -17.49
CA TYR A 369 25.68 -10.86 -16.46
C TYR A 369 26.96 -11.58 -16.92
N CYS A 370 27.04 -11.96 -18.20
CA CYS A 370 28.26 -12.52 -18.78
C CYS A 370 29.43 -11.53 -18.68
N ALA A 371 29.21 -10.25 -18.98
CA ALA A 371 30.23 -9.21 -18.83
C ALA A 371 30.72 -9.06 -17.38
N GLN A 372 29.89 -9.40 -16.40
CA GLN A 372 30.26 -9.46 -14.98
C GLN A 372 30.94 -10.78 -14.56
N GLY A 373 31.19 -11.70 -15.49
CA GLY A 373 31.82 -12.99 -15.18
C GLY A 373 30.87 -14.03 -14.58
N LYS A 374 29.56 -13.88 -14.77
CA LYS A 374 28.53 -14.80 -14.25
C LYS A 374 27.40 -15.04 -15.27
N GLY A 375 26.36 -15.78 -14.89
CA GLY A 375 25.15 -15.95 -15.70
C GLY A 375 25.18 -17.10 -16.70
N ALA A 376 24.11 -17.23 -17.48
CA ALA A 376 23.81 -18.42 -18.28
C ALA A 376 24.79 -18.66 -19.44
N LEU A 377 25.27 -17.59 -20.10
CA LEU A 377 26.15 -17.72 -21.26
C LEU A 377 27.44 -18.48 -20.92
N LEU A 378 28.08 -18.14 -19.80
CA LEU A 378 29.31 -18.81 -19.34
C LEU A 378 29.06 -20.27 -18.88
N ALA A 379 27.82 -20.61 -18.50
CA ALA A 379 27.46 -21.96 -18.12
C ALA A 379 27.13 -22.85 -19.33
N ILE A 380 26.49 -22.28 -20.36
CA ILE A 380 26.08 -23.00 -21.57
C ILE A 380 27.25 -23.13 -22.55
N TYR A 381 28.13 -22.13 -22.62
CA TYR A 381 29.24 -22.02 -23.56
C TYR A 381 30.58 -21.83 -22.82
N PRO A 382 30.99 -22.80 -21.99
CA PRO A 382 32.26 -22.71 -21.28
C PRO A 382 33.41 -22.64 -22.29
N ASP A 383 34.34 -21.70 -22.08
CA ASP A 383 35.52 -21.46 -22.92
C ASP A 383 35.23 -21.01 -24.37
N GLU A 384 33.97 -20.80 -24.74
CA GLU A 384 33.54 -20.33 -26.08
C GLU A 384 33.07 -18.87 -26.07
N ILE A 385 32.73 -18.31 -24.90
CA ILE A 385 32.41 -16.89 -24.74
C ILE A 385 33.02 -16.37 -23.45
N THR A 386 33.54 -15.15 -23.49
CA THR A 386 34.24 -14.53 -22.37
C THR A 386 33.55 -13.27 -21.86
N PRO A 387 33.79 -12.87 -20.60
CA PRO A 387 33.26 -11.62 -20.07
C PRO A 387 33.69 -10.38 -20.87
N THR A 388 34.91 -10.40 -21.44
CA THR A 388 35.42 -9.30 -22.26
C THR A 388 34.65 -9.17 -23.57
N GLU A 389 34.25 -10.27 -24.19
CA GLU A 389 33.45 -10.25 -25.42
C GLU A 389 32.03 -9.77 -25.15
N CYS A 390 31.42 -10.21 -24.05
CA CYS A 390 30.12 -9.71 -23.61
C CYS A 390 30.15 -8.20 -23.31
N GLN A 391 31.23 -7.69 -22.70
CA GLN A 391 31.43 -6.25 -22.53
C GLN A 391 31.59 -5.53 -23.88
N ALA A 392 32.35 -6.10 -24.82
CA ALA A 392 32.56 -5.52 -26.14
C ALA A 392 31.26 -5.39 -26.95
N ILE A 393 30.30 -6.31 -26.76
CA ILE A 393 28.96 -6.23 -27.37
C ILE A 393 28.18 -5.04 -26.81
N MET A 394 28.20 -4.83 -25.49
CA MET A 394 27.53 -3.68 -24.88
C MET A 394 28.18 -2.36 -25.32
N ASP A 395 29.52 -2.28 -25.29
CA ASP A 395 30.26 -1.09 -25.72
C ASP A 395 30.00 -0.76 -27.20
N LEU A 396 29.85 -1.78 -28.04
CA LEU A 396 29.48 -1.65 -29.45
C LEU A 396 28.08 -1.02 -29.59
N MET A 397 27.10 -1.50 -28.82
CA MET A 397 25.72 -1.01 -28.89
C MET A 397 25.54 0.38 -28.27
N VAL A 398 26.38 0.80 -27.30
CA VAL A 398 26.41 2.18 -26.79
C VAL A 398 26.71 3.21 -27.87
N ARG A 399 27.44 2.81 -28.93
CA ARG A 399 27.80 3.70 -30.04
C ARG A 399 26.64 3.99 -30.98
N ASN A 400 25.52 3.27 -30.85
CA ASN A 400 24.27 3.63 -31.49
C ASN A 400 23.68 4.84 -30.75
N VAL A 401 23.67 6.00 -31.41
CA VAL A 401 23.20 7.28 -30.83
C VAL A 401 21.89 7.75 -31.45
N GLU A 402 21.14 6.83 -32.07
CA GLU A 402 19.81 7.13 -32.62
C GLU A 402 18.91 7.72 -31.52
N GLY A 403 18.41 8.94 -31.75
CA GLY A 403 17.75 9.77 -30.73
C GLY A 403 16.25 9.49 -30.56
N ASN A 404 15.80 8.29 -30.90
CA ASN A 404 14.40 7.86 -30.84
C ASN A 404 14.23 6.73 -29.81
N LEU A 405 12.99 6.37 -29.47
CA LEU A 405 12.64 5.24 -28.59
C LEU A 405 13.30 5.36 -27.21
N ILE A 406 14.02 4.35 -26.72
CA ILE A 406 14.61 4.33 -25.36
C ILE A 406 15.45 5.59 -25.10
N ARG A 407 16.28 6.01 -26.07
CA ARG A 407 17.14 7.19 -25.91
C ARG A 407 16.36 8.49 -25.77
N PHE A 408 15.14 8.57 -26.27
CA PHE A 408 14.30 9.76 -26.11
C PHE A 408 13.83 9.95 -24.66
N GLY A 409 13.64 8.85 -23.93
CA GLY A 409 13.21 8.86 -22.52
C GLY A 409 14.34 8.95 -21.50
N VAL A 410 15.60 8.90 -21.94
CA VAL A 410 16.79 8.78 -21.07
C VAL A 410 17.65 10.05 -21.16
N PRO A 411 18.15 10.60 -20.04
CA PRO A 411 19.07 11.75 -20.05
C PRO A 411 20.30 11.56 -20.96
N GLU A 412 20.78 12.64 -21.58
CA GLU A 412 21.89 12.56 -22.56
C GLU A 412 23.20 12.02 -21.96
N ASP A 413 23.43 12.23 -20.67
CA ASP A 413 24.62 11.77 -19.93
C ASP A 413 24.53 10.32 -19.45
N VAL A 414 23.36 9.69 -19.60
CA VAL A 414 23.16 8.26 -19.32
C VAL A 414 23.47 7.45 -20.58
N ALA A 415 24.34 6.45 -20.42
CA ALA A 415 24.68 5.53 -21.49
C ALA A 415 23.53 4.53 -21.73
N VAL A 416 23.26 4.25 -22.99
CA VAL A 416 22.22 3.31 -23.43
C VAL A 416 22.85 2.36 -24.46
N SER A 417 23.01 1.09 -24.08
CA SER A 417 23.50 0.02 -24.94
C SER A 417 22.32 -0.62 -25.64
N HIS A 418 21.96 -0.17 -26.85
CA HIS A 418 20.69 -0.57 -27.48
C HIS A 418 20.76 -0.80 -28.99
N LYS A 419 19.75 -1.51 -29.49
CA LYS A 419 19.49 -1.70 -30.91
C LYS A 419 18.01 -1.46 -31.20
N HIS A 420 17.74 -0.54 -32.12
CA HIS A 420 16.39 -0.27 -32.63
C HIS A 420 16.09 -1.07 -33.90
N GLY A 421 14.81 -1.14 -34.26
CA GLY A 421 14.35 -1.60 -35.56
C GLY A 421 12.94 -1.08 -35.88
N TRP A 422 12.61 -1.00 -37.16
CA TRP A 422 11.26 -0.63 -37.60
C TRP A 422 10.93 -1.28 -38.94
N ASP A 423 9.66 -1.62 -39.12
CA ASP A 423 9.05 -1.92 -40.40
C ASP A 423 7.89 -0.93 -40.64
N PHE A 424 6.92 -1.27 -41.52
CA PHE A 424 5.80 -0.39 -41.80
C PHE A 424 4.78 -0.27 -40.65
N VAL A 425 4.68 -1.28 -39.79
CA VAL A 425 3.66 -1.40 -38.72
C VAL A 425 4.24 -1.59 -37.32
N THR A 426 5.46 -2.09 -37.20
CA THR A 426 6.16 -2.42 -35.96
C THR A 426 7.37 -1.49 -35.79
N GLN A 427 7.55 -0.94 -34.59
CA GLN A 427 8.74 -0.17 -34.23
C GLN A 427 9.19 -0.65 -32.86
N GLY A 428 10.49 -0.88 -32.66
CA GLY A 428 10.95 -1.33 -31.37
C GLY A 428 12.39 -0.97 -31.08
N ASP A 429 12.75 -1.09 -29.81
CA ASP A 429 14.08 -0.90 -29.30
C ASP A 429 14.33 -1.85 -28.13
N ALA A 430 15.57 -2.32 -28.03
CA ALA A 430 15.97 -3.25 -26.99
C ALA A 430 17.37 -2.88 -26.52
N GLY A 431 17.54 -2.68 -25.21
CA GLY A 431 18.83 -2.30 -24.68
C GLY A 431 18.95 -2.34 -23.16
N ILE A 432 20.14 -1.93 -22.71
CA ILE A 432 20.51 -1.77 -21.30
C ILE A 432 20.75 -0.28 -21.04
N VAL A 433 20.05 0.26 -20.04
CA VAL A 433 20.17 1.65 -19.59
C VAL A 433 21.03 1.69 -18.33
N PHE A 434 22.16 2.40 -18.38
CA PHE A 434 23.13 2.49 -17.27
C PHE A 434 22.87 3.73 -16.40
N SER A 435 21.82 3.68 -15.57
CA SER A 435 21.39 4.85 -14.78
C SER A 435 22.13 4.96 -13.44
N PRO A 436 22.16 6.15 -12.80
CA PRO A 436 22.74 6.31 -11.46
C PRO A 436 22.04 5.49 -10.37
N GLY A 437 20.76 5.16 -10.56
CA GLY A 437 19.96 4.35 -9.63
C GLY A 437 20.13 2.84 -9.81
N GLY A 438 20.71 2.43 -10.93
CA GLY A 438 20.90 1.03 -11.31
C GLY A 438 20.83 0.81 -12.81
N ASP A 439 21.18 -0.41 -13.22
CA ASP A 439 21.16 -0.80 -14.62
C ASP A 439 19.86 -1.55 -14.91
N PHE A 440 19.21 -1.22 -16.03
CA PHE A 440 17.93 -1.81 -16.41
C PHE A 440 17.99 -2.36 -17.82
N VAL A 441 17.44 -3.55 -18.04
CA VAL A 441 17.05 -3.97 -19.39
C VAL A 441 15.71 -3.35 -19.70
N LEU A 442 15.57 -2.80 -20.91
CA LEU A 442 14.33 -2.28 -21.45
C LEU A 442 14.17 -2.78 -22.88
N VAL A 443 13.03 -3.38 -23.16
CA VAL A 443 12.62 -3.83 -24.50
C VAL A 443 11.20 -3.38 -24.76
N GLU A 444 10.99 -2.70 -25.88
CA GLU A 444 9.69 -2.21 -26.33
C GLU A 444 9.48 -2.46 -27.83
N TYR A 445 8.26 -2.83 -28.21
CA TYR A 445 7.80 -3.07 -29.58
C TYR A 445 6.39 -2.53 -29.83
#